data_AF-A0A9F2RFD1-F1
#
_entry.id   AF-A0A9F2RFD1-F1
#
_cell.length_a   1.000
_cell.length_b   1.000
_cell.length_c   1.000
_cell.angle_alpha   90.00
_cell.angle_beta   90.00
_cell.angle_gamma   90.00
#
_symmetry.space_group_name_H-M   'P 1'
#
loop_
_entity.id
_entity.type
_entity.pdbx_description
1 polymer ?
#
loop_
_entity_poly.entity_id
_entity_poly.type
_entity_poly.pdbx_seq_one_letter_code
_entity_poly.pdbx_strand_id
1 'polypeptide(L)'
;MSATINIQLFADYFGGAPVIQVPGRLFPIRVLYEPIRPEESTSGRRERLNVRPFLRVLQAIDHKYPPEERGDLLIFLSGVAEIGVVMEAVQSYAAFTKRWVVLPLHSTLSVAEQDKVFDITPPGVRKCIISTNIAETSVTIDGVRFVVDAGESPPPCPLLL
;
A
#
# COMPACT_ATOMS: atom_id res chain seq x y z
N MET A 1 -11.60 17.86 -10.95
CA MET A 1 -12.18 16.51 -10.81
C MET A 1 -11.65 15.92 -9.52
N SER A 2 -12.51 15.43 -8.63
CA SER A 2 -12.07 14.79 -7.38
C SER A 2 -13.02 13.66 -7.02
N ALA A 3 -12.45 12.53 -6.61
CA ALA A 3 -13.18 11.31 -6.26
C ALA A 3 -13.74 11.34 -4.81
N THR A 4 -13.21 12.22 -3.97
CA THR A 4 -13.49 12.26 -2.50
C THR A 4 -14.03 13.60 -2.03
N ILE A 5 -14.37 14.50 -2.96
CA ILE A 5 -14.81 15.86 -2.63
C ILE A 5 -16.25 15.89 -2.12
N ASN A 6 -16.51 16.75 -1.13
CA ASN A 6 -17.88 17.08 -0.76
C ASN A 6 -18.50 17.95 -1.86
N ILE A 7 -19.29 17.31 -2.71
CA ILE A 7 -19.89 17.91 -3.91
C ILE A 7 -20.80 19.08 -3.54
N GLN A 8 -21.63 18.93 -2.49
CA GLN A 8 -22.57 19.97 -2.05
C GLN A 8 -21.85 21.25 -1.66
N LEU A 9 -20.82 21.11 -0.80
CA LEU A 9 -20.05 22.25 -0.30
C LEU A 9 -19.43 23.07 -1.44
N PHE A 10 -18.89 22.38 -2.46
CA PHE A 10 -18.29 23.04 -3.61
C PHE A 10 -19.32 23.68 -4.54
N ALA A 11 -20.44 23.00 -4.81
CA ALA A 11 -21.52 23.56 -5.61
C ALA A 11 -22.06 24.85 -4.99
N ASP A 12 -22.30 24.84 -3.68
CA ASP A 12 -22.82 25.98 -2.92
C ASP A 12 -21.83 27.14 -2.89
N TYR A 13 -20.54 26.87 -2.65
CA TYR A 13 -19.49 27.89 -2.68
C TYR A 13 -19.42 28.63 -4.01
N PHE A 14 -19.60 27.92 -5.14
CA PHE A 14 -19.60 28.50 -6.48
C PHE A 14 -21.01 28.92 -6.95
N GLY A 15 -21.94 29.19 -6.03
CA GLY A 15 -23.25 29.76 -6.35
C GLY A 15 -24.22 28.81 -7.04
N GLY A 16 -24.20 27.52 -6.65
CA GLY A 16 -25.05 26.49 -7.26
C GLY A 16 -24.51 26.00 -8.60
N ALA A 17 -23.19 25.95 -8.76
CA ALA A 17 -22.55 25.50 -9.99
C ALA A 17 -23.02 24.09 -10.41
N PRO A 18 -23.20 23.84 -11.72
CA PRO A 18 -23.70 22.55 -12.20
C PRO A 18 -22.73 21.41 -11.86
N VAL A 19 -23.28 20.31 -11.36
CA VAL A 19 -22.52 19.11 -10.98
C VAL A 19 -22.71 18.04 -12.05
N ILE A 20 -21.60 17.55 -12.60
CA ILE A 20 -21.58 16.39 -13.50
C ILE A 20 -21.06 15.19 -12.73
N GLN A 21 -21.93 14.21 -12.49
CA GLN A 21 -21.57 12.96 -11.84
C GLN A 21 -21.30 11.87 -12.88
N VAL A 22 -20.06 11.40 -12.93
CA VAL A 22 -19.65 10.28 -13.77
C VAL A 22 -19.58 9.03 -12.90
N PRO A 23 -20.41 7.99 -13.13
CA PRO A 23 -20.36 6.77 -12.33
C PRO A 23 -19.04 6.03 -12.58
N GLY A 24 -18.26 5.84 -11.52
CA GLY A 24 -17.09 4.96 -11.54
C GLY A 24 -17.48 3.50 -11.37
N ARG A 25 -16.68 2.59 -11.93
CA ARG A 25 -16.74 1.16 -11.55
C ARG A 25 -15.74 0.93 -10.44
N LEU A 26 -16.24 0.65 -9.24
CA LEU A 26 -15.44 0.19 -8.12
C LEU A 26 -15.67 -1.31 -7.96
N PHE A 27 -14.59 -2.07 -7.85
CA PHE A 27 -14.70 -3.45 -7.37
C PHE A 27 -14.88 -3.40 -5.84
N PRO A 28 -15.69 -4.29 -5.24
CA PRO A 28 -15.86 -4.30 -3.80
C PRO A 28 -14.52 -4.61 -3.11
N ILE A 29 -14.13 -3.76 -2.16
CA ILE A 29 -12.90 -3.90 -1.37
C ILE A 29 -13.28 -4.34 0.04
N ARG A 30 -12.52 -5.29 0.63
CA ARG A 30 -12.72 -5.70 2.02
C ARG A 30 -11.69 -5.01 2.92
N VAL A 31 -12.17 -4.26 3.90
CA VAL A 31 -11.32 -3.66 4.94
C VAL A 31 -11.20 -4.63 6.11
N LEU A 32 -9.96 -4.87 6.53
CA LEU A 32 -9.59 -5.63 7.72
C LEU A 32 -8.71 -4.76 8.61
N TYR A 33 -8.77 -4.99 9.92
CA TYR A 33 -7.93 -4.31 10.89
C TYR A 33 -7.09 -5.37 11.60
N GLU A 34 -5.76 -5.23 11.55
CA GLU A 34 -4.85 -6.08 12.32
C GLU A 34 -4.45 -5.33 13.59
N PRO A 35 -4.96 -5.71 14.77
CA PRO A 35 -4.58 -5.05 16.01
C PRO A 35 -3.11 -5.34 16.32
N ILE A 36 -2.39 -4.32 16.78
CA ILE A 36 -1.05 -4.50 17.33
C ILE A 36 -1.17 -5.39 18.56
N ARG A 37 -0.48 -6.54 18.56
CA ARG A 37 -0.55 -7.49 19.68
C ARG A 37 0.13 -6.86 20.90
N PRO A 38 -0.37 -7.09 22.14
CA PRO A 38 0.21 -6.49 23.35
C PRO A 38 1.71 -6.78 23.50
N GLU A 39 2.13 -7.97 23.08
CA GLU A 39 3.52 -8.46 23.06
C GLU A 39 4.44 -7.60 22.17
N GLU A 40 3.87 -7.01 21.12
CA GLU A 40 4.52 -6.13 20.16
C GLU A 40 4.48 -4.65 20.60
N SER A 41 3.59 -4.31 21.54
CA SER A 41 3.51 -2.98 22.17
C SER A 41 4.51 -2.80 23.33
N THR A 42 5.00 -3.91 23.92
CA THR A 42 5.90 -3.90 25.08
C THR A 42 7.39 -3.74 24.74
N SER A 43 7.78 -3.64 23.47
CA SER A 43 9.15 -3.27 23.14
C SER A 43 9.41 -1.83 23.60
N GLY A 44 10.06 -1.68 24.75
CA GLY A 44 10.40 -0.40 25.41
C GLY A 44 11.38 0.50 24.65
N ARG A 45 11.23 0.63 23.33
CA ARG A 45 11.85 1.67 22.50
C ARG A 45 10.77 2.20 21.58
N ARG A 46 10.23 3.37 21.91
CA ARG A 46 9.28 4.16 21.09
C ARG A 46 9.87 4.62 19.72
N GLU A 47 10.99 4.05 19.26
CA GLU A 47 11.80 4.61 18.18
C GLU A 47 12.07 3.67 17.00
N ARG A 48 11.68 2.38 17.07
CA ARG A 48 11.90 1.46 15.93
C ARG A 48 10.58 0.97 15.38
N LEU A 49 10.35 1.25 14.10
CA LEU A 49 9.23 0.73 13.32
C LEU A 49 9.16 -0.79 13.45
N ASN A 50 8.00 -1.31 13.86
CA ASN A 50 7.78 -2.75 13.95
C ASN A 50 7.49 -3.30 12.55
N VAL A 51 8.41 -4.11 12.02
CA VAL A 51 8.29 -4.70 10.67
C VAL A 51 7.39 -5.94 10.60
N ARG A 52 7.06 -6.54 11.74
CA ARG A 52 6.31 -7.82 11.81
C ARG A 52 4.94 -7.78 11.14
N PRO A 53 4.12 -6.71 11.28
CA PRO A 53 2.81 -6.67 10.63
C PRO A 53 2.92 -6.80 9.12
N PHE A 54 3.88 -6.11 8.49
CA PHE A 54 4.09 -6.19 7.03
C PHE A 54 4.47 -7.60 6.59
N LEU A 55 5.38 -8.27 7.32
CA LEU A 55 5.75 -9.67 7.04
C LEU A 55 4.55 -10.63 7.17
N ARG A 56 3.69 -10.44 8.18
CA ARG A 56 2.47 -11.25 8.34
C ARG A 56 1.55 -11.13 7.13
N VAL A 57 1.45 -9.95 6.53
CA VAL A 57 0.62 -9.72 5.34
C VAL A 57 1.15 -10.51 4.15
N LEU A 58 2.45 -10.43 3.87
CA LEU A 58 3.05 -11.21 2.79
C LEU A 58 2.84 -12.72 3.01
N GLN A 59 3.08 -13.20 4.23
CA GLN A 59 2.86 -14.60 4.60
C GLN A 59 1.39 -15.02 4.45
N ALA A 60 0.46 -14.18 4.86
CA ALA A 60 -0.97 -14.45 4.72
C ALA A 60 -1.39 -14.50 3.24
N ILE A 61 -0.87 -13.61 2.40
CA ILE A 61 -1.12 -13.63 0.95
C ILE A 61 -0.56 -14.92 0.35
N ASP A 62 0.69 -15.26 0.67
CA ASP A 62 1.35 -16.45 0.14
C ASP A 62 0.68 -17.77 0.58
N HIS A 63 0.14 -17.81 1.80
CA HIS A 63 -0.57 -18.97 2.33
C HIS A 63 -1.98 -19.11 1.74
N LYS A 64 -2.68 -17.98 1.58
CA LYS A 64 -4.08 -17.98 1.15
C LYS A 64 -4.24 -18.10 -0.37
N TYR A 65 -3.32 -17.51 -1.13
CA TYR A 65 -3.44 -17.42 -2.58
C TYR A 65 -2.28 -18.16 -3.27
N PRO A 66 -2.58 -18.98 -4.30
CA PRO A 66 -1.55 -19.68 -5.05
C PRO A 66 -0.72 -18.68 -5.88
N PRO A 67 0.52 -19.04 -6.28
CA PRO A 67 1.40 -18.16 -7.06
C PRO A 67 0.81 -17.71 -8.40
N GLU A 68 -0.04 -18.53 -9.02
CA GLU A 68 -0.63 -18.28 -10.34
C GLU A 68 -1.70 -17.18 -10.31
N GLU A 69 -2.30 -16.93 -9.15
CA GLU A 69 -3.32 -15.90 -8.97
C GLU A 69 -2.65 -14.53 -8.84
N ARG A 70 -2.95 -13.56 -9.71
CA ARG A 70 -2.33 -12.23 -9.64
C ARG A 70 -2.82 -11.40 -8.45
N GLY A 71 -2.03 -10.41 -8.06
CA GLY A 71 -2.38 -9.45 -7.00
C GLY A 71 -1.13 -8.92 -6.32
N ASP A 72 -0.74 -7.72 -6.70
CA ASP A 72 0.39 -7.02 -6.11
C ASP A 72 -0.01 -6.37 -4.79
N LEU A 73 0.99 -6.19 -3.94
CA LEU A 73 0.87 -5.57 -2.62
C LEU A 73 1.45 -4.16 -2.67
N LEU A 74 0.64 -3.17 -2.28
CA LEU A 74 1.08 -1.78 -2.06
C LEU A 74 1.06 -1.47 -0.56
N ILE A 75 2.19 -1.02 -0.02
CA ILE A 75 2.35 -0.64 1.39
C ILE A 75 2.60 0.86 1.46
N PHE A 76 1.76 1.58 2.18
CA PHE A 76 1.95 3.01 2.46
C PHE A 76 2.69 3.20 3.79
N LEU A 77 3.77 3.99 3.75
CA LEU A 77 4.59 4.41 4.89
C LEU A 77 4.78 5.93 4.88
N SER A 78 5.13 6.51 6.04
CA SER A 78 5.21 7.96 6.20
C SER A 78 6.46 8.56 5.53
N GLY A 79 7.55 7.79 5.38
CA GLY A 79 8.76 8.33 4.78
C GLY A 79 9.82 7.31 4.35
N VAL A 80 10.87 7.83 3.70
CA VAL A 80 11.95 7.03 3.09
C VAL A 80 12.72 6.20 4.12
N ALA A 81 12.90 6.72 5.35
CA ALA A 81 13.57 6.00 6.42
C ALA A 81 12.80 4.71 6.80
N GLU A 82 11.47 4.80 6.88
CA GLU A 82 10.60 3.65 7.16
C GLU A 82 10.59 2.66 6.00
N ILE A 83 10.54 3.16 4.76
CA ILE A 83 10.67 2.34 3.55
C ILE A 83 11.92 1.47 3.64
N GLY A 84 13.07 2.05 3.97
CA GLY A 84 14.33 1.32 4.10
C GLY A 84 14.26 0.17 5.12
N VAL A 85 13.69 0.44 6.30
CA VAL A 85 13.57 -0.54 7.40
C VAL A 85 12.63 -1.70 7.02
N VAL A 86 11.47 -1.40 6.44
CA VAL A 86 10.52 -2.45 6.02
C VAL A 86 11.08 -3.24 4.84
N MET A 87 11.72 -2.56 3.89
CA MET A 87 12.31 -3.17 2.70
C MET A 87 13.38 -4.20 3.05
N GLU A 88 14.26 -3.94 4.02
CA GLU A 88 15.28 -4.90 4.47
C GLU A 88 14.64 -6.22 4.98
N ALA A 89 13.62 -6.10 5.82
CA ALA A 89 12.91 -7.25 6.37
C ALA A 89 12.14 -8.03 5.28
N VAL A 90 11.43 -7.31 4.41
CA VAL A 90 10.62 -7.89 3.33
C VAL A 90 11.50 -8.52 2.24
N GLN A 91 12.65 -7.93 1.92
CA GLN A 91 13.61 -8.51 0.98
C GLN A 91 14.16 -9.85 1.48
N SER A 92 14.45 -9.97 2.77
CA SER A 92 14.91 -11.24 3.36
C SER A 92 13.88 -12.34 3.17
N TYR A 93 12.59 -12.03 3.37
CA TYR A 93 11.49 -12.95 3.10
C TYR A 93 11.31 -13.26 1.60
N ALA A 94 11.42 -12.25 0.74
CA ALA A 94 11.34 -12.38 -0.71
C ALA A 94 12.46 -13.26 -1.28
N ALA A 95 13.68 -13.14 -0.76
CA ALA A 95 14.82 -13.96 -1.16
C ALA A 95 14.63 -15.44 -0.82
N PHE A 96 13.99 -15.73 0.32
CA PHE A 96 13.68 -17.09 0.75
C PHE A 96 12.55 -17.71 -0.09
N THR A 97 11.45 -16.98 -0.28
CA THR A 97 10.25 -17.51 -0.98
C THR A 97 10.37 -17.46 -2.50
N LYS A 98 11.14 -16.50 -3.03
CA LYS A 98 11.23 -16.16 -4.47
C LYS A 98 9.88 -15.80 -5.11
N ARG A 99 8.88 -15.41 -4.29
CA ARG A 99 7.52 -15.07 -4.73
C ARG A 99 7.30 -13.57 -4.92
N TRP A 100 8.26 -12.73 -4.53
CA TRP A 100 8.09 -11.29 -4.46
C TRP A 100 9.25 -10.53 -5.11
N VAL A 101 8.91 -9.50 -5.88
CA VAL A 101 9.82 -8.42 -6.28
C VAL A 101 9.52 -7.21 -5.41
N VAL A 102 10.50 -6.76 -4.63
CA VAL A 102 10.33 -5.67 -3.66
C VAL A 102 10.84 -4.36 -4.27
N LEU A 103 9.99 -3.36 -4.36
CA LEU A 103 10.28 -2.08 -5.02
C LEU A 103 9.95 -0.90 -4.09
N PRO A 104 10.90 0.03 -3.85
CA PRO A 104 10.59 1.28 -3.18
C PRO A 104 9.93 2.25 -4.17
N LEU A 105 9.05 3.13 -3.68
CA LEU A 105 8.46 4.20 -4.48
C LEU A 105 8.32 5.49 -3.66
N HIS A 106 9.25 6.43 -3.87
CA HIS A 106 9.26 7.74 -3.24
C HIS A 106 9.84 8.81 -4.17
N SER A 107 9.58 10.08 -3.87
CA SER A 107 9.88 11.22 -4.74
C SER A 107 11.37 11.44 -5.05
N THR A 108 12.28 10.93 -4.21
CA THR A 108 13.73 11.08 -4.42
C THR A 108 14.33 10.05 -5.37
N LEU A 109 13.56 9.04 -5.82
CA LEU A 109 14.01 8.09 -6.83
C LEU A 109 14.11 8.75 -8.21
N SER A 110 15.05 8.28 -9.03
CA SER A 110 15.10 8.68 -10.44
C SER A 110 13.84 8.18 -11.19
N VAL A 111 13.50 8.83 -12.30
CA VAL A 111 12.35 8.43 -13.13
C VAL A 111 12.44 6.97 -13.54
N ALA A 112 13.62 6.51 -13.97
CA ALA A 112 13.85 5.13 -14.36
C ALA A 112 13.68 4.13 -13.20
N GLU A 113 13.85 4.54 -11.94
CA GLU A 113 13.59 3.70 -10.77
C GLU A 113 12.11 3.69 -10.40
N GLN A 114 11.43 4.83 -10.52
CA GLN A 114 9.98 4.91 -10.32
C GLN A 114 9.26 4.05 -11.36
N ASP A 115 9.72 4.06 -12.61
CA ASP A 115 9.10 3.33 -13.71
C ASP A 115 9.10 1.80 -13.51
N LYS A 116 10.02 1.28 -12.70
CA LYS A 116 10.10 -0.17 -12.38
C LYS A 116 8.81 -0.71 -11.75
N VAL A 117 8.01 0.14 -11.11
CA VAL A 117 6.74 -0.31 -10.50
C VAL A 117 5.70 -0.70 -11.57
N PHE A 118 5.84 -0.20 -12.79
CA PHE A 118 4.97 -0.53 -13.92
C PHE A 118 5.42 -1.80 -14.67
N ASP A 119 6.63 -2.30 -14.41
CA ASP A 119 7.12 -3.51 -15.06
C ASP A 119 6.27 -4.74 -14.72
N ILE A 120 6.18 -5.65 -15.69
CA ILE A 120 5.47 -6.92 -15.52
C ILE A 120 6.40 -7.92 -14.83
N THR A 121 5.93 -8.53 -13.75
CA THR A 121 6.67 -9.59 -13.07
C THR A 121 6.59 -10.94 -13.81
N PRO A 122 7.58 -11.82 -13.62
CA PRO A 122 7.51 -13.19 -14.10
C PRO A 122 6.26 -13.93 -13.57
N PRO A 123 5.78 -14.97 -14.28
CA PRO A 123 4.69 -15.81 -13.79
C PRO A 123 5.02 -16.42 -12.42
N GLY A 124 4.04 -16.40 -11.50
CA GLY A 124 4.23 -16.90 -10.13
C GLY A 124 4.85 -15.90 -9.15
N VAL A 125 5.19 -14.69 -9.61
CA VAL A 125 5.85 -13.65 -8.81
C VAL A 125 4.99 -12.39 -8.74
N ARG A 126 4.80 -11.85 -7.53
CA ARG A 126 4.05 -10.62 -7.24
C ARG A 126 5.00 -9.44 -6.99
N LYS A 127 4.51 -8.21 -7.15
CA LYS A 127 5.22 -7.00 -6.68
C LYS A 127 4.81 -6.69 -5.24
N CYS A 128 5.79 -6.31 -4.43
CA CYS A 128 5.60 -5.65 -3.15
C CYS A 128 6.16 -4.24 -3.26
N ILE A 129 5.29 -3.27 -3.44
CA ILE A 129 5.62 -1.87 -3.65
C ILE A 129 5.49 -1.15 -2.30
N ILE A 130 6.58 -0.56 -1.82
CA ILE A 130 6.61 0.14 -0.53
C ILE A 130 6.76 1.63 -0.84
N SER A 131 5.70 2.39 -0.58
CA SER A 131 5.55 3.75 -1.08
C SER A 131 5.19 4.76 0.00
N THR A 132 5.50 6.04 -0.26
CA THR A 132 4.87 7.17 0.43
C THR A 132 3.52 7.52 -0.23
N ASN A 133 2.90 8.63 0.17
CA ASN A 133 1.68 9.16 -0.45
C ASN A 133 1.77 9.49 -1.96
N ILE A 134 2.93 9.33 -2.61
CA ILE A 134 3.07 9.53 -4.07
C ILE A 134 2.16 8.56 -4.85
N ALA A 135 1.98 7.33 -4.36
CA ALA A 135 1.09 6.35 -4.98
C ALA A 135 -0.41 6.58 -4.67
N GLU A 136 -0.74 7.50 -3.76
CA GLU A 136 -2.14 7.80 -3.41
C GLU A 136 -2.84 8.63 -4.50
N THR A 137 -2.12 9.60 -5.08
CA THR A 137 -2.72 10.60 -5.98
C THR A 137 -1.98 10.77 -7.28
N SER A 138 -0.67 10.50 -7.30
CA SER A 138 0.19 10.88 -8.43
C SER A 138 0.43 9.75 -9.41
N VAL A 139 0.20 8.50 -9.01
CA VAL A 139 0.53 7.31 -9.80
C VAL A 139 -0.57 6.26 -9.68
N THR A 140 -0.98 5.67 -10.81
CA THR A 140 -1.88 4.50 -10.84
C THR A 140 -1.07 3.28 -11.22
N ILE A 141 -0.98 2.29 -10.32
CA ILE A 141 -0.22 1.06 -10.53
C ILE A 141 -1.19 -0.08 -10.79
N ASP A 142 -1.13 -0.64 -11.98
CA ASP A 142 -1.97 -1.78 -12.35
C ASP A 142 -1.58 -3.05 -11.60
N GLY A 143 -2.56 -3.90 -11.32
CA GLY A 143 -2.35 -5.21 -10.70
C GLY A 143 -2.31 -5.19 -9.16
N VAL A 144 -2.34 -4.01 -8.54
CA VAL A 144 -2.50 -3.88 -7.09
C VAL A 144 -3.85 -4.45 -6.67
N ARG A 145 -3.80 -5.44 -5.77
CA ARG A 145 -4.98 -6.09 -5.18
C ARG A 145 -5.01 -5.94 -3.67
N PHE A 146 -3.84 -5.91 -3.05
CA PHE A 146 -3.69 -5.81 -1.61
C PHE A 146 -3.08 -4.46 -1.28
N VAL A 147 -3.63 -3.77 -0.30
CA VAL A 147 -3.07 -2.51 0.19
C VAL A 147 -2.92 -2.58 1.70
N VAL A 148 -1.76 -2.17 2.19
CA VAL A 148 -1.48 -1.99 3.62
C VAL A 148 -1.28 -0.51 3.81
N ASP A 149 -2.13 0.13 4.60
CA ASP A 149 -1.90 1.49 5.05
C ASP A 149 -1.38 1.44 6.48
N ALA A 150 -0.14 1.87 6.70
CA ALA A 150 0.45 1.91 8.04
C ALA A 150 -0.09 3.07 8.89
N GLY A 151 -0.73 4.07 8.27
CA GLY A 151 -1.33 5.23 8.90
C GLY A 151 -0.37 6.13 9.69
N GLU A 152 -0.58 7.45 9.62
CA GLU A 152 -0.01 8.39 10.60
C GLU A 152 -1.06 8.86 11.64
N SER A 153 -2.29 8.37 11.53
CA SER A 153 -3.43 8.84 12.34
C SER A 153 -4.03 7.69 13.17
N PRO A 154 -4.31 7.88 14.48
CA PRO A 154 -5.13 6.92 15.22
C PRO A 154 -6.55 6.88 14.64
N PRO A 155 -7.21 5.70 14.50
CA PRO A 155 -6.87 4.36 14.98
C PRO A 155 -6.20 3.46 13.89
N PRO A 156 -5.77 2.21 14.20
CA PRO A 156 -4.66 1.54 13.52
C PRO A 156 -4.97 1.04 12.09
N CYS A 157 -3.88 0.97 11.32
CA CYS A 157 -3.69 0.43 9.97
C CYS A 157 -4.88 -0.30 9.32
N PRO A 158 -5.50 0.27 8.27
CA PRO A 158 -6.35 -0.47 7.37
C PRO A 158 -5.52 -1.47 6.53
N LEU A 159 -5.89 -2.75 6.62
CA LEU A 159 -5.57 -3.76 5.62
C LEU A 159 -6.71 -3.79 4.60
N LEU A 160 -6.41 -3.55 3.33
CA LEU A 160 -7.33 -3.77 2.22
C LEU A 160 -6.95 -5.11 1.57
N LEU A 161 -7.83 -6.12 1.70
CA LEU A 161 -7.70 -7.44 1.06
C LEU A 161 -8.65 -7.62 -0.13
#